data_AF-A0A5D2VY75-F1
#
_entry.id   AF-A0A5D2VY75-F1
#
_cell.length_a   1.000
_cell.length_b   1.000
_cell.length_c   1.000
_cell.angle_alpha   90.00
_cell.angle_beta   90.00
_cell.angle_gamma   90.00
#
_symmetry.space_group_name_H-M   'P 1'
#
loop_
_entity.id
_entity.type
_entity.pdbx_description
1 polymer ?
#
loop_
_entity_poly.entity_id
_entity_poly.type
_entity_poly.pdbx_seq_one_letter_code
_entity_poly.pdbx_strand_id
1 'polypeptide(L)'
;MFWLSTFQAPSQILFIGIPGDGRCLFRSVILGAWLRSGKQSPTERSQKVLADELRSKVADEFIKRRADTEWFVEGDFDNYVVQMRKPHIWGGEPELLMCSHVLNLHEGEEICKSQSCIRVWSRVW
;
A
#
# COMPACT_ATOMS: atom_id res chain seq x y z
N MET A 1 -29.28 -34.41 3.78
CA MET A 1 -29.15 -32.95 3.67
C MET A 1 -27.80 -32.54 4.23
N PHE A 2 -26.77 -32.59 3.40
CA PHE A 2 -25.41 -32.16 3.72
C PHE A 2 -25.24 -30.72 3.23
N TRP A 3 -25.10 -29.76 4.14
CA TRP A 3 -24.49 -28.45 3.88
C TRP A 3 -23.93 -27.92 5.20
N LEU A 4 -22.75 -28.40 5.59
CA LEU A 4 -21.85 -27.62 6.42
C LEU A 4 -20.82 -27.03 5.47
N SER A 5 -21.05 -25.80 5.03
CA SER A 5 -19.98 -25.00 4.45
C SER A 5 -18.91 -24.85 5.51
N THR A 6 -17.78 -25.53 5.36
CA THR A 6 -16.57 -25.20 6.10
C THR A 6 -16.17 -23.79 5.70
N PHE A 7 -16.47 -22.82 6.57
CA PHE A 7 -15.82 -21.52 6.54
C PHE A 7 -14.34 -21.75 6.81
N GLN A 8 -13.55 -21.90 5.76
CA GLN A 8 -12.10 -22.05 5.86
C GLN A 8 -11.55 -20.72 6.35
N ALA A 9 -11.22 -20.64 7.64
CA ALA A 9 -10.52 -19.49 8.19
C ALA A 9 -9.22 -19.28 7.39
N PRO A 10 -8.89 -18.05 6.95
CA PRO A 10 -7.65 -17.80 6.24
C PRO A 10 -6.47 -18.24 7.12
N SER A 11 -5.73 -19.22 6.63
CA SER A 11 -4.63 -19.85 7.32
C SER A 11 -3.44 -18.88 7.43
N GLN A 12 -3.06 -18.59 8.68
CA GLN A 12 -1.81 -17.95 9.13
C GLN A 12 -1.65 -16.44 8.79
N ILE A 13 -1.79 -15.59 9.82
CA ILE A 13 -1.30 -14.20 9.76
C ILE A 13 0.23 -14.26 9.91
N LEU A 14 0.95 -13.80 8.89
CA LEU A 14 2.41 -13.71 8.93
C LEU A 14 2.84 -12.35 9.48
N PHE A 15 3.53 -12.32 10.60
CA PHE A 15 4.15 -11.10 11.13
C PHE A 15 5.54 -10.92 10.51
N ILE A 16 5.74 -9.81 9.80
CA ILE A 16 7.02 -9.47 9.17
C ILE A 16 7.49 -8.14 9.74
N GLY A 17 8.72 -8.11 10.26
CA GLY A 17 9.34 -6.88 10.75
C GLY A 17 9.65 -5.93 9.59
N ILE A 18 9.20 -4.67 9.72
CA ILE A 18 9.49 -3.60 8.77
C ILE A 18 10.32 -2.52 9.48
N PRO A 19 11.47 -2.08 8.94
CA PRO A 19 12.25 -1.00 9.52
C PRO A 19 11.47 0.32 9.62
N GLY A 20 11.60 1.01 10.75
CA GLY A 20 11.01 2.34 11.00
C GLY A 20 11.85 3.50 10.46
N ASP A 21 12.26 3.46 9.19
CA ASP A 21 13.14 4.47 8.54
C ASP A 21 12.37 5.52 7.72
N GLY A 22 11.06 5.64 7.97
CA GLY A 22 10.13 6.46 7.19
C GLY A 22 9.66 5.83 5.88
N ARG A 23 10.15 4.65 5.48
CA ARG A 23 9.63 3.91 4.31
C ARG A 23 8.62 2.83 4.66
N CYS A 24 8.27 2.70 5.94
CA CYS A 24 7.51 1.57 6.46
C CYS A 24 6.22 1.31 5.69
N LEU A 25 5.42 2.35 5.40
CA LEU A 25 4.19 2.22 4.60
C LEU A 25 4.47 1.59 3.23
N PHE A 26 5.36 2.19 2.45
CA PHE A 26 5.68 1.74 1.10
C PHE A 26 6.33 0.35 1.08
N ARG A 27 7.19 0.03 2.06
CA ARG A 27 7.75 -1.31 2.23
C ARG A 27 6.67 -2.35 2.49
N SER A 28 5.71 -2.05 3.38
CA SER A 28 4.58 -2.92 3.66
C SER A 28 3.73 -3.16 2.41
N VAL A 29 3.44 -2.13 1.62
CA VAL A 29 2.68 -2.22 0.36
C VAL A 29 3.40 -3.10 -0.67
N ILE A 30 4.69 -2.86 -0.91
CA ILE A 30 5.50 -3.67 -1.84
C ILE A 30 5.54 -5.12 -1.38
N LEU A 31 5.82 -5.37 -0.11
CA LEU A 31 5.89 -6.72 0.44
C LEU A 31 4.54 -7.45 0.30
N GLY A 32 3.43 -6.78 0.62
CA GLY A 32 2.09 -7.32 0.42
C GLY A 32 1.80 -7.68 -1.04
N ALA A 33 2.20 -6.82 -1.98
CA ALA A 33 2.07 -7.10 -3.42
C ALA A 33 2.92 -8.31 -3.86
N TRP A 34 4.14 -8.42 -3.35
CA TRP A 34 5.04 -9.54 -3.66
C TRP A 34 4.51 -10.88 -3.14
N LEU A 35 4.04 -10.91 -1.88
CA LEU A 35 3.43 -12.09 -1.28
C LEU A 35 2.19 -12.55 -2.07
N ARG A 36 1.34 -11.60 -2.50
CA ARG A 36 0.19 -11.93 -3.37
C ARG A 36 0.61 -12.52 -4.71
N SER A 37 1.73 -12.05 -5.29
CA SER A 37 2.26 -12.58 -6.55
C SER A 37 3.01 -13.92 -6.43
N GLY A 38 3.06 -14.52 -5.23
CA GLY A 38 3.80 -15.76 -4.99
C GLY A 38 5.32 -15.63 -5.08
N LYS A 39 5.85 -14.40 -5.10
CA LYS A 39 7.29 -14.13 -5.17
C LYS A 39 7.92 -14.22 -3.78
N GLN A 40 9.18 -14.67 -3.73
CA GLN A 40 9.95 -14.62 -2.50
C GLN A 40 10.22 -13.17 -2.08
N SER A 41 10.11 -12.89 -0.78
CA SER A 41 10.35 -11.55 -0.22
C SER A 41 11.69 -10.97 -0.70
N PRO A 42 11.71 -9.72 -1.21
CA PRO A 42 12.94 -9.09 -1.66
C PRO A 42 13.88 -8.83 -0.47
N THR A 43 15.19 -8.76 -0.74
CA THR A 43 16.19 -8.36 0.25
C THR A 43 15.92 -6.95 0.79
N GLU A 44 16.42 -6.63 1.97
CA GLU A 44 16.21 -5.32 2.61
C GLU A 44 16.62 -4.13 1.70
N ARG A 45 17.76 -4.29 0.98
CA ARG A 45 18.24 -3.30 0.01
C ARG A 45 17.27 -3.13 -1.15
N SER A 46 16.75 -4.23 -1.70
CA SER A 46 15.76 -4.18 -2.79
C SER A 46 14.43 -3.59 -2.32
N GLN A 47 13.97 -3.94 -1.11
CA GLN A 47 12.78 -3.33 -0.51
C GLN A 47 12.93 -1.82 -0.37
N LYS A 48 14.12 -1.32 0.00
CA LYS A 48 14.39 0.11 0.11
C LYS A 48 14.22 0.82 -1.24
N VAL A 49 14.84 0.27 -2.29
CA VAL A 49 14.77 0.84 -3.65
C VAL A 49 13.34 0.83 -4.17
N LEU A 50 12.64 -0.29 -4.04
CA LEU A 50 11.25 -0.42 -4.49
C LEU A 50 10.28 0.48 -3.71
N ALA A 51 10.52 0.68 -2.40
CA ALA A 51 9.74 1.61 -1.60
C ALA A 51 9.94 3.07 -2.04
N ASP A 52 11.18 3.47 -2.34
CA ASP A 52 11.48 4.81 -2.85
C ASP A 52 10.90 5.03 -4.27
N GLU A 53 10.94 4.00 -5.11
CA GLU A 53 10.30 4.04 -6.44
C GLU A 53 8.77 4.16 -6.34
N LEU A 54 8.13 3.37 -5.48
CA LEU A 54 6.69 3.45 -5.23
C LEU A 54 6.30 4.82 -4.69
N ARG A 55 7.06 5.36 -3.73
CA ARG A 55 6.87 6.71 -3.20
C ARG A 55 6.91 7.77 -4.31
N SER A 56 7.86 7.67 -5.23
CA SER A 56 7.94 8.61 -6.37
C SER A 56 6.68 8.53 -7.23
N LYS A 57 6.22 7.32 -7.56
CA LYS A 57 5.00 7.12 -8.36
C LYS A 57 3.75 7.61 -7.64
N VAL A 58 3.66 7.44 -6.33
CA VAL A 58 2.56 7.97 -5.51
C VAL A 58 2.53 9.50 -5.55
N ALA A 59 3.68 10.16 -5.44
CA ALA A 59 3.78 11.60 -5.59
C ALA A 59 3.39 12.08 -7.00
N ASP A 60 3.73 11.31 -8.05
CA ASP A 60 3.29 11.60 -9.41
C ASP A 60 1.77 11.42 -9.57
N GLU A 61 1.20 10.39 -8.95
CA GLU A 61 -0.25 10.10 -9.02
C GLU A 61 -1.07 11.17 -8.29
N PHE A 62 -0.56 11.74 -7.19
CA PHE A 62 -1.16 12.92 -6.56
C PHE A 62 -1.29 14.08 -7.54
N ILE A 63 -0.21 14.44 -8.26
CA ILE A 63 -0.23 15.54 -9.23
C ILE A 63 -1.25 15.25 -10.34
N LYS A 64 -1.26 14.02 -10.84
CA LYS A 64 -2.20 13.59 -11.88
C LYS A 64 -3.66 13.68 -11.43
N ARG A 65 -3.94 13.41 -10.15
CA ARG A 65 -5.28 13.41 -9.55
C ARG A 65 -5.52 14.59 -8.62
N ARG A 66 -4.86 15.73 -8.86
CA ARG A 66 -4.95 16.90 -7.97
C ARG A 66 -6.39 17.30 -7.66
N ALA A 67 -7.25 17.33 -8.69
CA ALA A 67 -8.67 17.67 -8.53
C ALA A 67 -9.42 16.78 -7.52
N ASP A 68 -9.03 15.51 -7.41
CA ASP A 68 -9.69 14.54 -6.52
C ASP A 68 -9.02 14.47 -5.14
N THR A 69 -7.80 14.98 -4.99
CA THR A 69 -6.93 14.74 -3.83
C THR A 69 -6.62 15.98 -3.00
N GLU A 70 -6.59 17.16 -3.64
CA GLU A 70 -6.22 18.41 -2.99
C GLU A 70 -7.11 18.77 -1.80
N TRP A 71 -8.40 18.43 -1.86
CA TRP A 71 -9.36 18.77 -0.81
C TRP A 71 -9.13 18.04 0.53
N PHE A 72 -8.44 16.90 0.53
CA PHE A 72 -8.12 16.13 1.74
C PHE A 72 -6.64 16.17 2.14
N VAL A 73 -5.80 16.85 1.36
CA VAL A 73 -4.41 17.11 1.72
C VAL A 73 -4.35 18.37 2.58
N GLU A 74 -3.76 18.26 3.77
CA GLU A 74 -3.63 19.40 4.67
C GLU A 74 -2.50 20.36 4.22
N GLY A 75 -2.84 21.65 4.09
CA GLY A 75 -1.88 22.71 3.79
C GLY A 75 -1.67 22.95 2.29
N ASP A 76 -0.47 23.39 1.92
CA ASP A 76 -0.10 23.64 0.52
C ASP A 76 0.19 22.33 -0.21
N PHE A 77 -0.62 22.03 -1.23
CA PHE A 77 -0.54 20.78 -1.97
C PHE A 77 0.83 20.57 -2.64
N ASP A 78 1.38 21.61 -3.24
CA ASP A 78 2.64 21.51 -3.97
C ASP A 78 3.81 21.22 -3.02
N ASN A 79 3.87 21.90 -1.88
CA ASN A 79 4.81 21.58 -0.81
C ASN A 79 4.58 20.18 -0.26
N TYR A 80 3.33 19.76 -0.03
CA TYR A 80 3.00 18.41 0.45
C TYR A 80 3.59 17.33 -0.46
N VAL A 81 3.38 17.43 -1.79
CA VAL A 81 3.92 16.47 -2.76
C VAL A 81 5.45 16.48 -2.75
N VAL A 82 6.09 17.65 -2.65
CA VAL A 82 7.55 17.76 -2.56
C VAL A 82 8.08 17.11 -1.28
N GLN A 83 7.42 17.32 -0.14
CA GLN A 83 7.79 16.66 1.12
C GLN A 83 7.60 15.15 1.01
N MET A 84 6.50 14.68 0.40
CA MET A 84 6.19 13.26 0.31
C MET A 84 7.25 12.44 -0.45
N ARG A 85 7.96 13.07 -1.39
CA ARG A 85 9.10 12.44 -2.09
C ARG A 85 10.31 12.20 -1.19
N LYS A 86 10.40 12.87 -0.04
CA LYS A 86 11.55 12.73 0.85
C LYS A 86 11.46 11.40 1.61
N PRO A 87 12.59 10.67 1.72
CA PRO A 87 12.56 9.29 2.18
C PRO A 87 12.17 9.09 3.65
N HIS A 88 12.33 10.13 4.46
CA HIS A 88 12.08 10.12 5.91
C HIS A 88 10.67 10.58 6.28
N ILE A 89 9.88 11.07 5.31
CA ILE A 89 8.51 11.49 5.54
C ILE A 89 7.60 10.27 5.56
N TRP A 90 6.82 10.14 6.62
CA TRP A 90 5.93 9.01 6.81
C TRP A 90 4.69 9.22 5.95
N GLY A 91 4.23 8.16 5.29
CA GLY A 91 2.96 8.19 4.58
C GLY A 91 1.81 7.85 5.51
N GLY A 92 0.60 8.19 5.09
CA GLY A 92 -0.66 7.89 5.76
C GLY A 92 -1.73 7.38 4.79
N GLU A 93 -2.98 7.71 5.10
CA GLU A 93 -4.14 7.34 4.29
C GLU A 93 -4.09 7.91 2.85
N PRO A 94 -3.75 9.19 2.62
CA PRO A 94 -3.64 9.76 1.27
C PRO A 94 -2.71 8.93 0.37
N GLU A 95 -1.52 8.58 0.87
CA GLU A 95 -0.54 7.78 0.14
C GLU A 95 -1.06 6.38 -0.15
N LEU A 96 -1.77 5.78 0.80
CA LEU A 96 -2.31 4.43 0.65
C LEU A 96 -3.38 4.39 -0.45
N LEU A 97 -4.24 5.42 -0.51
CA LEU A 97 -5.20 5.57 -1.60
C LEU A 97 -4.47 5.69 -2.95
N MET A 98 -3.44 6.52 -3.04
CA MET A 98 -2.65 6.65 -4.27
C MET A 98 -1.90 5.37 -4.64
N CYS A 99 -1.41 4.60 -3.66
CA CYS A 99 -0.80 3.29 -3.90
C CYS A 99 -1.77 2.34 -4.62
N SER A 100 -3.07 2.39 -4.31
CA SER A 100 -4.07 1.55 -4.98
C SER A 100 -4.20 1.86 -6.48
N HIS A 101 -4.07 3.15 -6.84
CA HIS A 101 -4.06 3.60 -8.23
C HIS A 101 -2.76 3.23 -8.94
N VAL A 102 -1.62 3.49 -8.32
CA VAL A 102 -0.29 3.18 -8.89
C VAL A 102 -0.14 1.69 -9.17
N LEU A 103 -0.64 0.84 -8.27
CA LEU A 103 -0.58 -0.61 -8.41
C LEU A 103 -1.73 -1.19 -9.24
N ASN A 104 -2.60 -0.35 -9.82
CA ASN A 104 -3.75 -0.74 -10.64
C ASN A 104 -4.59 -1.86 -10.00
N LEU A 105 -4.88 -1.76 -8.69
CA LEU A 105 -5.70 -2.74 -7.96
C LEU A 105 -7.20 -2.72 -8.36
N HIS A 106 -7.54 -2.18 -9.53
CA HIS A 106 -8.93 -2.02 -9.98
C HIS A 106 -9.29 -2.85 -11.22
N GLU A 107 -8.33 -3.32 -12.02
CA GLU A 107 -8.67 -4.04 -13.26
C GLU A 107 -7.73 -5.22 -13.52
N GLY A 108 -8.25 -6.44 -13.36
CA GLY A 108 -7.74 -7.59 -14.12
C GLY A 108 -6.90 -8.66 -13.40
N GLU A 109 -7.09 -8.90 -12.11
CA GLU A 109 -6.87 -10.21 -11.47
C GLU A 109 -7.72 -10.20 -10.19
N GLU A 110 -8.49 -11.26 -9.93
CA GLU A 110 -9.54 -11.30 -8.89
C GLU A 110 -9.08 -10.81 -7.52
N ILE A 111 -9.22 -9.51 -7.30
CA ILE A 111 -9.26 -8.92 -5.97
C ILE A 111 -10.64 -9.28 -5.45
N CYS A 112 -10.67 -10.41 -4.75
CA CYS A 112 -11.80 -10.90 -3.99
C CYS A 112 -12.61 -9.73 -3.44
N LYS A 113 -13.90 -9.70 -3.83
CA LYS A 113 -14.99 -8.92 -3.22
C LYS A 113 -15.24 -9.30 -1.75
N SER A 114 -14.20 -9.60 -1.02
CA SER A 114 -14.22 -9.76 0.42
C SER A 114 -13.72 -8.46 1.00
N GLN A 115 -14.63 -7.75 1.67
CA GLN A 115 -14.34 -6.62 2.54
C GLN A 115 -13.22 -6.88 3.58
N SER A 116 -12.66 -8.09 3.63
CA SER A 116 -11.45 -8.44 4.39
C SER A 116 -10.16 -7.81 3.88
N CYS A 117 -10.00 -7.47 2.60
CA CYS A 117 -8.69 -7.00 2.11
C CYS A 117 -8.36 -5.59 2.60
N ILE A 118 -9.33 -4.66 2.60
CA ILE A 118 -9.19 -3.34 3.27
C ILE A 118 -9.02 -3.53 4.79
N ARG A 119 -9.64 -4.57 5.36
CA ARG A 119 -9.61 -4.90 6.79
C ARG A 119 -8.24 -5.35 7.32
N VAL A 120 -7.32 -5.78 6.45
CA VAL A 120 -5.92 -6.06 6.81
C VAL A 120 -5.13 -4.75 6.95
N TRP A 121 -5.42 -3.75 6.11
CA TRP A 121 -4.73 -2.45 6.14
C TRP A 121 -5.30 -1.49 7.18
N SER A 122 -6.59 -1.60 7.51
CA SER A 122 -7.26 -0.78 8.55
C SER A 122 -7.05 -1.27 9.99
N ARG A 123 -6.18 -2.27 10.23
CA ARG A 123 -5.85 -2.80 11.56
C ARG A 123 -4.35 -2.66 11.91
N VAL A 124 -3.59 -2.00 11.04
CA VAL A 124 -2.16 -1.72 11.24
C VAL A 124 -1.92 -0.27 11.68
N TRP A 125 -3.00 0.51 11.83
CA TRP A 125 -3.02 1.82 12.48
C TRP A 125 -4.22 1.88 13.44
#